data_AF-A0A2H0NNY2-F1
#
_entry.id   AF-A0A2H0NNY2-F1
#
_cell.length_a   1.000
_cell.length_b   1.000
_cell.length_c   1.000
_cell.angle_alpha   90.00
_cell.angle_beta   90.00
_cell.angle_gamma   90.00
#
_symmetry.space_group_name_H-M   'P 1'
#
loop_
_entity.id
_entity.type
_entity.pdbx_description
1 polymer ?
#
loop_
_entity_poly.entity_id
_entity_poly.type
_entity_poly.pdbx_seq_one_letter_code
_entity_poly.pdbx_strand_id
1 'polypeptide(L)'
;ADVIKTYVELGLGVGIVAQMAFIPERDRHLRMLDAGHLFQPSTTRIAIRQNQYLRGFAYHFIKLFAPQLTHEVVAQALHLTRQGFGEK
;
A
#
# COMPACT_ATOMS: atom_id res chain seq x y z
N ALA A 1 6.38 5.68 10.00
CA ALA A 1 5.59 5.64 11.26
C ALA A 1 6.38 6.31 12.38
N ASP A 2 6.94 7.47 12.09
CA ASP A 2 8.07 8.02 12.84
C ASP A 2 7.62 8.53 14.22
N VAL A 3 6.44 9.17 14.29
CA VAL A 3 5.86 9.64 15.57
C VAL A 3 5.59 8.50 16.55
N ILE A 4 5.03 7.38 16.07
CA ILE A 4 4.73 6.21 16.92
C ILE A 4 6.04 5.67 17.51
N LYS A 5 7.08 5.51 16.68
CA LYS A 5 8.39 5.02 17.12
C LYS A 5 9.02 5.93 18.18
N THR A 6 8.98 7.24 17.98
CA THR A 6 9.50 8.21 18.97
C THR A 6 8.86 8.05 20.35
N TYR A 7 7.54 7.90 20.43
CA TYR A 7 6.88 7.74 21.73
C TYR A 7 7.14 6.38 22.38
N VAL A 8 7.31 5.32 21.60
CA VAL A 8 7.72 4.01 22.13
C VAL A 8 9.14 4.07 22.69
N GLU A 9 10.07 4.75 22.00
CA GLU A 9 11.45 4.95 22.49
C GLU A 9 11.50 5.75 23.80
N LEU A 10 10.58 6.71 23.97
CA LEU A 10 10.43 7.48 25.21
C LEU A 10 9.73 6.67 26.33
N GLY A 11 9.36 5.42 26.10
CA GLY A 11 8.78 4.54 27.11
C GLY A 11 7.28 4.71 27.33
N LEU A 12 6.55 5.37 26.43
CA LEU A 12 5.10 5.59 26.59
C LEU A 12 4.27 4.32 26.41
N GLY A 13 4.84 3.24 25.85
CA GLY A 13 4.14 1.96 25.70
C GLY A 13 4.59 1.17 24.48
N VAL A 14 3.67 0.38 23.93
CA VAL A 14 3.91 -0.51 22.77
C VAL A 14 3.30 0.10 21.51
N GLY A 15 4.07 0.17 20.43
CA GLY A 15 3.60 0.66 19.13
C GLY A 15 3.24 -0.48 18.18
N ILE A 16 2.06 -0.41 17.57
CA ILE A 16 1.64 -1.31 16.49
C ILE A 16 1.88 -0.57 15.17
N VAL A 17 2.78 -1.09 14.35
CA VAL A 17 3.13 -0.52 13.04
C VAL A 17 3.17 -1.61 11.98
N ALA A 18 3.02 -1.22 10.72
CA ALA A 18 3.20 -2.15 9.63
C ALA A 18 4.69 -2.56 9.53
N GLN A 19 4.94 -3.82 9.18
CA GLN A 19 6.29 -4.42 9.20
C GLN A 19 7.33 -3.60 8.41
N MET A 20 6.95 -3.03 7.26
CA MET A 20 7.85 -2.21 6.44
C MET A 20 8.27 -0.87 7.08
N ALA A 21 7.64 -0.46 8.19
CA ALA A 21 7.96 0.79 8.89
C ALA A 21 9.09 0.64 9.92
N PHE A 22 9.53 -0.60 10.19
CA PHE A 22 10.66 -0.93 11.07
C PHE A 22 11.90 -1.27 10.23
N ILE A 23 13.02 -0.61 10.53
CA ILE A 23 14.30 -0.79 9.84
C ILE A 23 15.35 -1.08 10.92
N PRO A 24 15.83 -2.33 11.06
CA PRO A 24 16.74 -2.73 12.15
C PRO A 24 17.99 -1.85 12.29
N GLU A 25 18.54 -1.37 11.18
CA GLU A 25 19.77 -0.57 11.15
C GLU A 25 19.55 0.84 11.70
N ARG A 26 18.34 1.39 11.56
CA ARG A 26 17.94 2.74 11.98
C ARG A 26 17.26 2.72 13.34
N ASP A 27 16.39 1.75 13.60
CA ASP A 27 15.53 1.65 14.79
C ASP A 27 16.19 0.81 15.89
N ARG A 28 17.47 1.07 16.19
CA ARG A 28 18.33 0.22 17.06
C ARG A 28 17.88 0.14 18.52
N HIS A 29 17.12 1.12 18.98
CA HIS A 29 16.59 1.18 20.35
C HIS A 29 15.22 0.51 20.49
N LEU A 30 14.68 -0.02 19.39
CA LEU A 30 13.39 -0.66 19.34
C LEU A 30 13.55 -2.14 18.98
N ARG A 31 12.70 -2.98 19.57
CA ARG A 31 12.58 -4.39 19.23
C ARG A 31 11.24 -4.64 18.54
N MET A 32 11.28 -5.25 17.36
CA MET A 32 10.07 -5.70 16.68
C MET A 32 9.65 -7.09 17.17
N LEU A 33 8.34 -7.29 17.36
CA LEU A 33 7.71 -8.58 17.59
C LEU A 33 6.69 -8.83 16.48
N ASP A 34 6.67 -10.04 15.92
CA ASP A 34 5.69 -10.38 14.90
C ASP A 34 4.30 -10.55 15.51
N ALA A 35 3.34 -9.82 14.95
CA ALA A 35 1.93 -9.83 15.34
C ALA A 35 1.01 -10.21 14.17
N GLY A 36 1.56 -10.75 13.07
CA GLY A 36 0.77 -11.13 11.89
C GLY A 36 -0.30 -12.19 12.16
N HIS A 37 -0.17 -12.96 13.23
CA HIS A 37 -1.17 -13.93 13.68
C HIS A 37 -2.37 -13.29 14.42
N LEU A 38 -2.25 -12.04 14.84
CA LEU A 38 -3.30 -11.32 15.58
C LEU A 38 -4.16 -10.42 14.67
N PHE A 39 -3.63 -10.02 13.52
CA PHE A 39 -4.28 -9.07 12.61
C PHE A 39 -4.38 -9.65 11.19
N GLN A 40 -5.51 -9.40 10.52
CA GLN A 40 -5.63 -9.75 9.10
C GLN A 40 -4.64 -8.93 8.25
N PRO A 41 -4.07 -9.50 7.17
CA PRO A 41 -3.20 -8.77 6.27
C PRO A 41 -3.90 -7.58 5.61
N SER A 42 -3.26 -6.42 5.65
CA SER A 42 -3.72 -5.23 4.94
C SER A 42 -3.32 -5.27 3.46
N THR A 43 -4.27 -4.97 2.57
CA THR A 43 -4.00 -4.87 1.12
C THR A 43 -3.86 -3.41 0.69
N THR A 44 -2.67 -3.03 0.21
CA THR A 44 -2.43 -1.72 -0.41
C THR A 44 -3.03 -1.68 -1.82
N ARG A 45 -3.80 -0.63 -2.14
CA ARG A 45 -4.49 -0.48 -3.42
C ARG A 45 -4.02 0.78 -4.16
N ILE A 46 -3.94 0.68 -5.49
CA ILE A 46 -3.77 1.84 -6.37
C ILE A 46 -5.16 2.23 -6.89
N ALA A 47 -5.51 3.52 -6.76
CA ALA A 47 -6.75 4.06 -7.29
C ALA A 47 -6.47 4.93 -8.52
N ILE A 48 -7.26 4.74 -9.58
CA ILE A 48 -7.19 5.50 -10.82
C ILE A 48 -8.57 6.07 -11.11
N ARG A 49 -8.63 7.32 -11.56
CA ARG A 49 -9.89 7.93 -11.98
C ARG A 49 -10.32 7.37 -13.34
N GLN A 50 -11.53 6.81 -13.39
CA GLN A 50 -12.08 6.09 -14.55
C GLN A 50 -12.14 6.91 -15.85
N ASN A 51 -12.36 8.23 -15.74
CA ASN A 51 -12.51 9.13 -16.88
C ASN A 51 -11.23 9.90 -17.24
N GLN A 52 -10.07 9.46 -16.75
CA GLN A 52 -8.79 10.04 -17.16
C GLN A 52 -8.07 9.14 -18.14
N TYR A 53 -7.53 9.76 -19.19
CA TYR A 53 -6.60 9.12 -20.08
C TYR A 53 -5.30 8.82 -19.33
N LEU A 54 -5.04 7.53 -19.10
CA LEU A 54 -3.82 7.09 -18.44
C LEU A 54 -2.68 7.10 -19.45
N ARG A 55 -1.68 7.96 -19.25
CA ARG A 55 -0.52 8.08 -20.14
C ARG A 55 0.42 6.87 -19.99
N GLY A 56 1.23 6.58 -21.00
CA GLY A 56 2.17 5.45 -21.01
C GLY A 56 3.05 5.37 -19.75
N PHE A 57 3.59 6.49 -19.27
CA PHE A 57 4.40 6.52 -18.05
C PHE A 57 3.65 6.06 -16.78
N ALA A 58 2.33 6.25 -16.73
CA ALA A 58 1.53 5.86 -15.58
C ALA A 58 1.33 4.34 -15.53
N TYR A 59 1.20 3.67 -16.68
CA TYR A 59 1.27 2.21 -16.74
C TYR A 59 2.63 1.68 -16.30
N HIS A 60 3.72 2.34 -16.69
CA HIS A 60 5.06 1.99 -16.19
C HIS A 60 5.17 2.16 -14.67
N PHE A 61 4.65 3.25 -14.11
CA PHE A 61 4.64 3.48 -12.66
C PHE A 61 3.86 2.38 -11.91
N ILE A 62 2.66 2.04 -12.40
CA ILE A 62 1.83 0.98 -11.79
C ILE A 62 2.58 -0.36 -11.82
N LYS A 63 3.22 -0.70 -12.94
CA LYS A 63 4.01 -1.92 -13.08
C LYS A 63 5.25 -1.93 -12.17
N LEU A 64 5.89 -0.79 -11.95
CA LEU A 64 7.01 -0.67 -11.01
C LEU A 64 6.57 -0.91 -9.57
N PHE A 65 5.37 -0.45 -9.20
CA PHE A 65 4.82 -0.63 -7.86
C PHE A 65 4.25 -2.04 -7.63
N ALA A 66 3.56 -2.59 -8.62
CA ALA A 66 2.91 -3.89 -8.57
C ALA A 66 3.13 -4.62 -9.91
N PRO A 67 4.17 -5.46 -10.04
CA PRO A 67 4.55 -6.11 -11.29
C PRO A 67 3.44 -6.95 -11.94
N GLN A 68 2.53 -7.48 -11.14
CA GLN A 68 1.35 -8.23 -11.57
C GLN A 68 0.28 -7.36 -12.27
N LEU A 69 0.30 -6.03 -12.09
CA LEU A 69 -0.61 -5.11 -12.76
C LEU A 69 -0.03 -4.68 -14.11
N THR A 70 -0.10 -5.57 -15.10
CA THR A 70 0.36 -5.29 -16.47
C THR A 70 -0.54 -4.26 -17.17
N HIS A 71 -0.04 -3.68 -18.27
CA HIS A 71 -0.81 -2.75 -19.09
C HIS A 71 -2.17 -3.33 -19.49
N GLU A 72 -2.21 -4.60 -19.89
CA GLU A 72 -3.43 -5.32 -20.29
C GLU A 72 -4.42 -5.44 -19.14
N VAL A 73 -3.95 -5.85 -17.95
CA VAL A 73 -4.79 -6.00 -16.75
C VAL A 73 -5.39 -4.65 -16.34
N VAL A 74 -4.58 -3.58 -16.34
CA VAL A 74 -5.04 -2.23 -15.99
C VAL A 74 -6.02 -1.68 -17.02
N ALA A 75 -5.74 -1.86 -18.31
CA ALA A 75 -6.64 -1.43 -19.38
C ALA A 75 -7.98 -2.17 -19.29
N GLN A 76 -7.97 -3.49 -19.09
CA GLN A 76 -9.18 -4.30 -18.92
C GLN A 76 -10.00 -3.83 -17.71
N ALA A 77 -9.36 -3.57 -16.57
CA ALA A 77 -10.04 -3.05 -15.38
C ALA A 77 -10.72 -1.69 -15.64
N LEU A 78 -10.08 -0.79 -16.37
CA LEU A 78 -10.65 0.50 -16.75
C LEU A 78 -11.83 0.35 -17.73
N HIS A 79 -11.77 -0.61 -18.65
CA HIS A 79 -12.87 -0.90 -19.59
C HIS A 79 -14.10 -1.50 -18.90
N LEU A 80 -13.91 -2.48 -18.00
CA LEU A 80 -14.99 -3.09 -17.21
C LEU A 80 -15.74 -2.04 -16.38
N THR A 81 -15.00 -1.06 -15.85
CA THR A 81 -15.59 -0.02 -15.02
C THR A 81 -16.50 0.93 -15.83
N ARG A 82 -16.25 1.10 -17.13
CA ARG A 82 -17.11 1.90 -18.03
C ARG A 82 -18.49 1.24 -18.26
N GLN A 83 -18.61 -0.08 -18.09
CA GLN A 83 -19.88 -0.81 -18.28
C GLN A 83 -20.73 -0.92 -17.00
N GLY A 84 -20.17 -0.62 -15.82
CA GLY A 84 -20.83 -0.87 -14.52
C GLY A 84 -21.60 0.30 -13.88
N PHE A 85 -21.61 1.50 -14.48
CA PHE A 85 -22.24 2.70 -13.90
C PHE A 85 -23.34 3.31 -14.79
N GLY A 86 -23.88 2.53 -15.72
CA GLY A 86 -24.88 2.96 -16.71
C GLY A 86 -26.29 2.40 -16.53
N GLU A 87 -26.67 1.90 -15.35
CA GLU A 87 -28.07 1.53 -15.05
C GLU A 87 -28.45 1.92 -13.62
N LYS A 88 -29.05 3.10 -13.48
CA LYS A 88 -30.36 3.35 -12.84
C LYS A 88 -30.77 4.80 -13.08
#